data_AF-A0A075I328-F1
#
_entry.id   AF-A0A075I328-F1
#
_cell.length_a   1.000
_cell.length_b   1.000
_cell.length_c   1.000
_cell.angle_alpha   90.00
_cell.angle_beta   90.00
_cell.angle_gamma   90.00
#
_symmetry.space_group_name_H-M   'P 1'
#
loop_
_entity.id
_entity.type
_entity.pdbx_description
1 polymer ?
#
loop_
_entity_poly.entity_id
_entity_poly.type
_entity_poly.pdbx_seq_one_letter_code
_entity_poly.pdbx_strand_id
1 'polypeptide(L)'
;MEPYNVVIPEVHDDYSTKNVLTMEYIPGIKITNIEELDKKGIDRQKLVIDVHKVFFTMLLRHSIFHADPHPGNISVKDDGTLILYDFGMIGRLNNETRLRLVRLYLALVEKTHQGL
;
A
#
# COMPACT_ATOMS: atom_id res chain seq x y z
N MET A 1 -4.97 -8.90 14.84
CA MET A 1 -4.83 -7.85 13.81
C MET A 1 -5.85 -8.18 12.75
N GLU A 2 -6.76 -7.24 12.45
CA GLU A 2 -7.68 -7.36 11.32
C GLU A 2 -6.91 -7.69 10.04
N PRO A 3 -7.48 -8.52 9.14
CA PRO A 3 -6.87 -8.81 7.85
C PRO A 3 -6.61 -7.51 7.07
N TYR A 4 -5.52 -7.49 6.31
CA TYR A 4 -5.17 -6.33 5.48
C TYR A 4 -6.24 -6.15 4.40
N ASN A 5 -6.80 -4.94 4.31
CA ASN A 5 -7.82 -4.60 3.32
C ASN A 5 -7.19 -4.28 1.95
N VAL A 6 -6.47 -5.25 1.40
CA VAL A 6 -5.73 -5.14 0.14
C VAL A 6 -5.79 -6.44 -0.65
N VAL A 7 -5.92 -6.32 -1.97
CA VAL A 7 -5.80 -7.40 -2.94
C VAL A 7 -4.66 -7.10 -3.91
N ILE A 8 -3.94 -8.15 -4.28
CA ILE A 8 -2.85 -8.11 -5.25
C ILE A 8 -3.30 -9.00 -6.42
N PRO A 9 -3.38 -8.48 -7.65
CA PRO A 9 -3.71 -9.28 -8.82
C PRO A 9 -2.79 -10.50 -8.97
N GLU A 10 -3.36 -11.64 -9.33
CA GLU A 10 -2.57 -12.83 -9.65
C GLU A 10 -1.72 -12.58 -10.91
N VAL A 11 -0.47 -13.05 -10.90
CA VAL A 11 0.42 -12.95 -12.07
C VAL A 11 0.16 -14.15 -12.98
N HIS A 12 -0.02 -13.88 -14.28
CA HIS A 12 -0.14 -14.91 -15.30
C HIS A 12 1.23 -15.11 -15.98
N ASP A 13 2.04 -16.02 -15.43
CA ASP A 13 3.42 -16.26 -15.87
C ASP A 13 3.51 -16.71 -17.34
N ASP A 14 2.58 -17.57 -17.78
CA ASP A 14 2.53 -18.08 -19.17
C ASP A 14 2.31 -16.98 -20.23
N TYR A 15 1.77 -15.84 -19.81
CA TYR A 15 1.50 -14.67 -20.65
C TYR A 15 2.46 -13.51 -20.35
N SER A 16 3.48 -13.74 -19.54
CA SER A 16 4.46 -12.74 -19.15
C SER A 16 5.81 -13.00 -19.84
N THR A 17 6.55 -11.92 -20.09
CA THR A 17 7.91 -11.95 -20.64
C THR A 17 8.80 -11.00 -19.86
N LYS A 18 10.10 -10.97 -20.19
CA LYS A 18 11.04 -10.00 -19.60
C LYS A 18 10.62 -8.53 -19.73
N ASN A 19 9.75 -8.19 -20.69
CA ASN A 19 9.36 -6.81 -20.99
C ASN A 19 7.86 -6.56 -20.84
N VAL A 20 7.06 -7.59 -20.53
CA VAL A 20 5.59 -7.50 -20.44
C VAL A 20 5.14 -8.34 -19.25
N LEU A 21 4.51 -7.71 -18.27
CA LEU A 21 3.88 -8.38 -17.13
C LEU A 21 2.37 -8.46 -17.37
N THR A 22 1.81 -9.66 -17.30
CA THR A 22 0.38 -9.91 -17.45
C THR A 22 -0.19 -10.38 -16.11
N MET A 23 -1.30 -9.78 -15.67
CA MET A 23 -1.92 -10.04 -14.37
C MET A 23 -3.43 -10.10 -14.49
N GLU A 24 -4.08 -10.66 -13.48
CA GLU A 24 -5.53 -10.63 -13.30
C GLU A 24 -6.06 -9.20 -13.43
N TYR A 25 -7.11 -9.01 -14.23
CA TYR A 25 -7.81 -7.74 -14.27
C TYR A 25 -8.82 -7.67 -13.13
N ILE A 26 -8.54 -6.84 -12.13
CA ILE A 26 -9.47 -6.53 -11.04
C ILE A 26 -10.09 -5.16 -11.30
N PRO A 27 -11.42 -5.05 -11.49
CA PRO A 27 -12.06 -3.76 -11.68
C PRO A 27 -12.01 -2.93 -10.39
N GLY A 28 -11.72 -1.64 -10.53
CA GLY A 28 -11.71 -0.71 -9.41
C GLY A 28 -11.61 0.75 -9.85
N ILE A 29 -11.93 1.64 -8.92
CA ILE A 29 -11.88 3.09 -9.08
C ILE A 29 -10.45 3.53 -8.77
N LYS A 30 -9.83 4.34 -9.64
CA LYS A 30 -8.50 4.92 -9.35
C LYS A 30 -8.57 5.69 -8.02
N ILE A 31 -7.59 5.49 -7.14
CA ILE A 31 -7.60 6.15 -5.82
C ILE A 31 -7.55 7.69 -5.94
N THR A 32 -7.09 8.19 -7.08
CA THR A 32 -7.04 9.62 -7.43
C THR A 32 -8.38 10.17 -7.96
N ASN A 33 -9.34 9.32 -8.32
CA ASN A 33 -10.67 9.74 -8.78
C ASN A 33 -11.60 10.04 -7.60
N ILE A 34 -11.35 11.17 -6.94
CA ILE A 34 -12.09 11.60 -5.74
C ILE A 34 -13.60 11.69 -6.01
N GLU A 35 -14.00 12.20 -7.18
CA GLU A 35 -15.41 12.38 -7.52
C GLU A 35 -16.16 11.04 -7.56
N GLU A 36 -15.57 10.02 -8.17
CA GLU A 36 -16.19 8.70 -8.26
C GLU A 36 -16.20 7.96 -6.91
N LEU A 37 -15.14 8.12 -6.10
CA LEU A 37 -15.10 7.62 -4.73
C LEU A 37 -16.21 8.24 -3.87
N ASP A 38 -16.40 9.57 -3.95
CA ASP A 38 -17.45 10.28 -3.22
C ASP A 38 -18.85 9.85 -3.69
N LYS A 39 -19.07 9.70 -5.00
CA LYS A 39 -20.34 9.19 -5.57
C LYS A 39 -20.69 7.78 -5.07
N LYS A 40 -19.68 6.95 -4.84
CA LYS A 40 -19.82 5.58 -4.33
C LYS A 40 -19.89 5.51 -2.80
N GLY A 41 -19.74 6.64 -2.11
CA GLY A 41 -19.78 6.70 -0.65
C GLY A 41 -18.58 6.01 0.03
N ILE A 42 -17.45 5.91 -0.67
CA ILE A 42 -16.23 5.31 -0.13
C ILE A 42 -15.63 6.24 0.93
N ASP A 43 -15.37 5.71 2.13
CA ASP A 43 -14.70 6.46 3.20
C ASP A 43 -13.22 6.71 2.87
N ARG A 44 -12.93 7.93 2.41
CA ARG A 44 -11.56 8.36 2.06
C ARG A 44 -10.63 8.45 3.27
N GLN A 45 -11.12 8.75 4.47
CA GLN A 45 -10.27 8.78 5.67
C GLN A 45 -9.81 7.36 6.01
N LYS A 46 -10.73 6.40 5.95
CA LYS A 46 -10.39 4.98 6.10
C LYS A 46 -9.41 4.52 5.01
N LEU A 47 -9.60 4.92 3.75
CA LEU A 47 -8.67 4.57 2.68
C LEU A 47 -7.24 5.05 2.95
N VAL A 48 -7.07 6.29 3.41
CA VAL A 48 -5.74 6.82 3.75
C VAL A 48 -5.09 5.98 4.85
N ILE A 49 -5.86 5.63 5.88
CA ILE A 49 -5.38 4.77 6.97
C ILE A 49 -4.97 3.38 6.44
N ASP A 50 -5.78 2.78 5.57
CA ASP A 50 -5.51 1.46 5.00
C ASP A 50 -4.26 1.48 4.10
N VAL A 51 -4.10 2.52 3.28
CA VAL A 51 -2.90 2.71 2.44
C VAL A 51 -1.66 2.79 3.33
N HIS A 52 -1.69 3.62 4.37
CA HIS A 52 -0.58 3.72 5.32
C HIS A 52 -0.27 2.38 5.98
N LYS A 53 -1.29 1.65 6.47
CA LYS A 53 -1.10 0.33 7.09
C LYS A 53 -0.41 -0.64 6.14
N VAL A 54 -0.78 -0.67 4.87
CA VAL A 54 -0.16 -1.57 3.88
C VAL A 54 1.32 -1.25 3.70
N PHE A 55 1.68 0.01 3.44
CA PHE A 55 3.08 0.41 3.23
C PHE A 55 3.94 0.29 4.50
N PHE A 56 3.41 0.64 5.67
CA PHE A 56 4.12 0.44 6.93
C PHE A 56 4.29 -1.04 7.29
N THR A 57 3.34 -1.90 6.92
CA THR A 57 3.47 -3.34 7.11
C THR A 57 4.60 -3.90 6.23
N MET A 58 4.66 -3.51 4.96
CA MET A 58 5.79 -3.83 4.08
C MET A 58 7.13 -3.48 4.76
N LEU A 59 7.23 -2.23 5.24
CA LEU A 59 8.45 -1.68 5.84
C LEU A 59 8.85 -2.38 7.15
N LEU A 60 7.94 -2.41 8.11
CA LEU A 60 8.23 -2.80 9.49
C LEU A 60 8.16 -4.31 9.70
N ARG A 61 7.24 -5.01 9.01
CA ARG A 61 7.02 -6.45 9.18
C ARG A 61 7.76 -7.28 8.14
N HIS A 62 7.72 -6.88 6.87
CA HIS A 62 8.27 -7.67 5.77
C HIS A 62 9.68 -7.27 5.34
N SER A 63 10.27 -6.22 5.94
CA SER A 63 11.60 -5.70 5.58
C SER A 63 11.73 -5.29 4.12
N ILE A 64 10.61 -4.94 3.47
CA ILE A 64 10.58 -4.45 2.09
C ILE A 64 10.00 -3.04 2.08
N PHE A 65 10.43 -2.22 1.14
CA PHE A 65 9.86 -0.89 0.97
C PHE A 65 9.53 -0.66 -0.49
N HIS A 66 8.42 0.03 -0.73
CA HIS A 66 8.06 0.52 -2.04
C HIS A 66 8.72 1.89 -2.22
N ALA A 67 9.70 1.99 -3.11
CA ALA A 67 10.47 3.21 -3.31
C ALA A 67 9.68 4.30 -4.07
N ASP A 68 8.64 3.89 -4.82
CA ASP A 68 7.75 4.81 -5.54
C ASP A 68 6.27 4.40 -5.43
N PRO A 69 5.59 4.63 -4.29
CA PRO A 69 4.18 4.26 -4.10
C PRO A 69 3.25 5.24 -4.85
N HIS A 70 3.42 5.35 -6.17
CA HIS A 70 2.68 6.29 -7.00
C HIS A 70 1.16 5.97 -6.98
N PRO A 71 0.29 6.96 -6.69
CA PRO A 71 -1.16 6.73 -6.58
C PRO A 71 -1.80 6.11 -7.83
N GLY A 72 -1.21 6.31 -9.01
CA GLY A 72 -1.66 5.71 -10.27
C GLY A 72 -1.67 4.17 -10.28
N ASN A 73 -0.87 3.55 -9.41
CA ASN A 73 -0.75 2.10 -9.26
C ASN A 73 -1.70 1.52 -8.20
N ILE A 74 -2.60 2.35 -7.69
CA ILE A 74 -3.55 1.98 -6.64
C ILE A 74 -4.97 2.22 -7.15
N SER A 75 -5.85 1.24 -6.95
CA SER A 75 -7.28 1.39 -7.17
C SER A 75 -8.06 0.85 -5.98
N VAL A 76 -9.36 1.09 -5.97
CA VAL A 76 -10.24 0.78 -4.86
C VAL A 76 -11.45 0.04 -5.41
N LYS A 77 -11.75 -1.13 -4.86
CA LYS A 77 -13.00 -1.87 -5.16
C LYS A 77 -14.20 -1.12 -4.58
N ASP A 78 -15.40 -1.45 -5.05
CA ASP A 78 -16.66 -0.86 -4.55
C ASP A 78 -16.88 -1.07 -3.04
N ASP A 79 -16.24 -2.09 -2.44
CA ASP A 79 -16.28 -2.39 -0.99
C ASP A 79 -15.21 -1.64 -0.18
N GLY A 80 -14.39 -0.79 -0.83
CA GLY A 80 -13.29 -0.08 -0.20
C GLY A 80 -11.99 -0.88 -0.06
N THR A 81 -11.88 -2.07 -0.64
CA THR A 81 -10.63 -2.85 -0.68
C THR A 81 -9.61 -2.19 -1.61
N LEU A 82 -8.36 -2.05 -1.17
CA LEU A 82 -7.26 -1.54 -2.02
C LEU A 82 -6.81 -2.58 -3.03
N ILE A 83 -6.53 -2.16 -4.27
CA ILE A 83 -5.90 -2.95 -5.31
C ILE A 83 -4.51 -2.36 -5.57
N LEU A 84 -3.46 -3.16 -5.43
CA LEU A 84 -2.08 -2.75 -5.73
C LEU A 84 -1.57 -3.45 -7.00
N TYR A 85 -1.23 -2.66 -8.03
CA TYR A 85 -0.80 -3.22 -9.32
C TYR A 85 0.72 -3.28 -9.50
N ASP A 86 1.47 -2.39 -8.85
CA ASP A 86 2.89 -2.22 -9.13
C ASP A 86 3.75 -2.62 -7.94
N PHE A 87 4.83 -3.34 -8.24
CA PHE A 87 5.88 -3.78 -7.33
C PHE A 87 7.27 -3.63 -7.98
N GLY A 88 7.38 -2.84 -9.07
CA GLY A 88 8.59 -2.71 -9.89
C GLY A 88 9.73 -1.97 -9.19
N MET A 89 9.43 -1.15 -8.19
CA MET A 89 10.42 -0.43 -7.38
C MET A 89 10.37 -0.87 -5.91
N ILE A 90 10.44 -2.17 -5.66
CA ILE A 90 10.59 -2.74 -4.31
C ILE A 90 12.07 -2.90 -3.94
N GLY A 91 12.45 -2.38 -2.78
CA GLY A 91 13.74 -2.61 -2.16
C GLY A 91 13.63 -3.46 -0.89
N ARG A 92 14.77 -4.02 -0.44
CA ARG A 92 14.88 -4.71 0.85
C ARG A 92 15.70 -3.88 1.83
N LEU A 93 15.28 -3.89 3.09
CA LEU A 93 16.05 -3.32 4.18
C LEU A 93 16.83 -4.42 4.91
N ASN A 94 18.08 -4.15 5.23
CA ASN A 94 18.79 -4.95 6.21
C ASN A 94 18.18 -4.72 7.61
N ASN A 95 18.42 -5.67 8.52
CA ASN A 95 17.83 -5.62 9.86
C ASN A 95 18.26 -4.38 10.66
N GLU A 96 19.51 -3.91 10.48
CA GLU A 96 20.02 -2.74 11.19
C GLU A 96 19.24 -1.47 10.81
N THR A 97 19.12 -1.19 9.51
CA THR A 97 18.36 -0.05 8.98
C THR A 97 16.90 -0.13 9.38
N ARG A 98 16.29 -1.33 9.30
CA ARG A 98 14.90 -1.54 9.73
C ARG A 98 14.71 -1.19 11.22
N LEU A 99 15.60 -1.66 12.09
CA LEU A 99 15.53 -1.36 13.53
C LEU A 99 15.73 0.12 13.82
N ARG A 100 16.63 0.81 13.09
CA ARG A 100 16.81 2.26 13.20
C ARG A 100 15.52 3.01 12.83
N LEU A 101 14.85 2.61 11.75
CA LEU A 101 13.56 3.20 11.33
C LEU A 101 12.44 2.95 12.34
N VAL A 102 12.33 1.74 12.88
CA VAL A 102 11.36 1.42 13.95
C VAL A 102 11.59 2.32 15.16
N ARG A 103 12.84 2.49 15.60
CA ARG A 103 13.18 3.37 16.74
C ARG A 103 12.85 4.83 16.46
N LEU A 104 13.16 5.33 15.27
CA LEU A 104 12.79 6.70 14.86
C LEU A 104 11.27 6.89 14.91
N TYR A 105 10.51 5.94 14.38
CA TYR A 105 9.05 5.99 14.39
C TYR A 105 8.48 6.01 15.81
N LEU A 106 8.95 5.12 16.70
CA LEU A 106 8.53 5.10 18.10
C LEU A 106 8.85 6.43 18.81
N ALA A 107 10.04 6.98 18.60
CA ALA A 107 10.43 8.26 19.19
C ALA A 107 9.56 9.43 18.71
N LEU A 108 9.13 9.42 17.44
CA LEU A 108 8.20 10.44 16.91
C LEU A 108 6.82 10.34 17.59
N VAL A 109 6.29 9.13 17.74
CA VAL A 109 4.99 8.90 18.40
C VAL A 109 5.05 9.29 19.87
N GLU A 110 6.09 8.89 20.59
CA GLU A 110 6.28 9.23 22.01
C GLU A 110 6.40 10.74 22.25
N LYS A 111 7.10 11.45 21.37
CA LYS A 111 7.27 12.91 21.51
C LYS A 111 5.97 13.69 21.27
N THR A 112 5.03 13.16 20.49
CA THR A 112 3.69 13.73 20.34
C THR A 112 2.86 13.59 21.62
N HIS A 113 3.13 12.60 22.47
CA HIS A 113 2.41 12.38 23.73
C HIS A 113 2.88 13.29 24.89
N GLN A 114 4.02 13.98 24.78
CA GLN A 114 4.51 14.92 25.80
C GLN A 114 4.06 16.38 25.56
N GLY A 115 3.12 16.62 24.63
CA GLY A 115 2.69 17.96 24.21
C GLY A 115 1.18 18.18 24.15
N LEU A 116 0.39 17.45 24.94
CA LEU A 116 -1.04 17.72 25.19
C LEU A 116 -1.29 17.85 26.69
#